data_AF-A0A4P5XKI5-F1
#
_entry.id   AF-A0A4P5XKI5-F1
#
_cell.length_a   1.000
_cell.length_b   1.000
_cell.length_c   1.000
_cell.angle_alpha   90.00
_cell.angle_beta   90.00
_cell.angle_gamma   90.00
#
_symmetry.space_group_name_H-M   'P 1'
#
loop_
_entity.id
_entity.type
_entity.pdbx_description
1 polymer ?
#
loop_
_entity_poly.entity_id
_entity_poly.type
_entity_poly.pdbx_seq_one_letter_code
_entity_poly.pdbx_strand_id
1 'polypeptide(L)'
;MPPLAQPLLNEITAKVAAIEGADAASAGPNWGAMHKLLLKAKVDPAAIMRLVGGRDVKELKRVAARLRGEEVADDVVAPAPTAVAVDASVMQSALKIFRRRVKFAQLDAESKLGVGPMSGGSQHKIDAMIPPREFPMHVWEALVHAGKLRREGEGFYSLVDDNSQVHW
;
A
#
# COMPACT_ATOMS: atom_id res chain seq x y z
N MET A 1 -19.35 -3.68 -18.50
CA MET A 1 -19.78 -2.63 -19.46
C MET A 1 -19.67 -3.23 -20.86
N PRO A 2 -20.66 -3.04 -21.76
CA PRO A 2 -20.49 -3.43 -23.15
C PRO A 2 -19.30 -2.67 -23.76
N PRO A 3 -18.53 -3.28 -24.68
CA PRO A 3 -17.43 -2.59 -25.35
C PRO A 3 -17.99 -1.36 -26.07
N LEU A 4 -17.34 -0.21 -25.84
CA LEU A 4 -17.74 1.02 -26.52
C LEU A 4 -17.56 0.86 -28.03
N ALA A 5 -18.37 1.59 -28.80
CA ALA A 5 -18.21 1.62 -30.24
C ALA A 5 -16.81 2.12 -30.61
N GLN A 6 -16.05 1.34 -31.38
CA GLN A 6 -14.72 1.69 -31.88
C GLN A 6 -14.57 3.12 -32.43
N PRO A 7 -15.52 3.69 -33.21
CA PRO A 7 -15.40 5.08 -33.66
C PRO A 7 -15.35 6.09 -32.51
N LEU A 8 -16.10 5.85 -31.42
CA LEU A 8 -16.11 6.74 -30.25
C LEU A 8 -14.77 6.71 -29.51
N LEU A 9 -14.13 5.55 -29.43
CA LEU A 9 -12.80 5.39 -28.83
C LEU A 9 -11.71 6.12 -29.61
N ASN A 10 -11.80 6.08 -30.95
CA ASN A 10 -10.90 6.81 -31.83
C ASN A 10 -11.07 8.33 -31.65
N GLU A 11 -12.31 8.82 -31.54
CA GLU A 11 -12.61 10.23 -31.29
C GLU A 11 -12.04 10.71 -29.93
N ILE A 12 -12.24 9.92 -28.87
CA ILE A 12 -11.69 10.24 -27.54
C ILE A 12 -10.17 10.29 -27.61
N THR A 13 -9.52 9.27 -28.19
CA THR A 13 -8.05 9.19 -28.26
C THR A 13 -7.45 10.35 -29.08
N ALA A 14 -8.04 10.67 -30.22
CA ALA A 14 -7.62 11.81 -31.04
C ALA A 14 -7.74 13.14 -30.28
N LYS A 15 -8.80 13.30 -29.47
CA LYS A 15 -8.99 14.49 -28.65
C LYS A 15 -8.04 14.56 -27.46
N VAL A 16 -7.65 13.43 -26.86
CA VAL A 16 -6.59 13.40 -25.83
C VAL A 16 -5.26 13.90 -26.41
N ALA A 17 -4.86 13.43 -27.59
CA ALA A 17 -3.63 13.89 -28.26
C ALA A 17 -3.69 15.39 -28.61
N ALA A 18 -4.85 15.89 -29.02
CA ALA A 18 -5.06 17.31 -29.31
C ALA A 18 -5.02 18.19 -28.05
N ILE A 19 -5.43 17.68 -26.89
CA ILE A 19 -5.34 18.40 -25.61
C ILE A 19 -3.90 18.42 -25.09
N GLU A 20 -3.15 17.33 -25.28
CA GLU A 20 -1.75 17.23 -24.87
C GLU A 20 -0.83 18.12 -25.71
N GLY A 21 -1.07 18.23 -27.01
CA GLY A 21 -0.29 19.08 -27.91
C GLY A 21 -0.72 20.55 -27.94
N ALA A 22 -1.84 20.91 -27.31
CA ALA A 22 -2.36 22.27 -27.32
C ALA A 22 -1.91 23.07 -26.09
N ASP A 23 -1.54 24.33 -26.32
CA ASP A 23 -1.27 25.29 -25.25
C ASP A 23 -2.52 25.51 -24.37
N ALA A 24 -2.32 25.73 -23.07
CA ALA A 24 -3.40 25.89 -22.09
C ALA A 24 -4.39 27.03 -22.43
N ALA A 25 -3.96 28.03 -23.21
CA ALA A 25 -4.83 29.10 -23.72
C ALA A 25 -5.74 28.65 -24.86
N SER A 26 -5.31 27.69 -25.68
CA SER A 26 -6.05 27.20 -26.86
C SER A 26 -6.85 25.92 -26.60
N ALA A 27 -6.62 25.26 -25.45
CA ALA A 27 -7.24 23.99 -25.11
C ALA A 27 -8.73 24.08 -24.71
N GLY A 28 -9.26 25.28 -24.44
CA GLY A 28 -10.63 25.49 -23.93
C GLY A 28 -11.74 24.77 -24.73
N PRO A 29 -11.80 24.93 -26.07
CA PRO A 29 -12.77 24.23 -26.90
C PRO A 29 -12.60 22.70 -26.91
N ASN A 30 -11.34 22.23 -26.81
CA ASN A 30 -11.03 20.79 -26.79
C ASN A 30 -11.52 20.13 -25.50
N TRP A 31 -11.42 20.81 -24.35
CA TRP A 31 -11.97 20.34 -23.07
C TRP A 31 -13.50 20.25 -23.09
N GLY A 32 -14.19 21.20 -23.71
CA GLY A 32 -15.64 21.15 -23.88
C GLY A 32 -16.11 20.01 -24.80
N ALA A 33 -15.36 19.74 -25.87
CA ALA A 33 -15.61 18.59 -26.75
C ALA A 33 -15.37 17.26 -26.01
N MET A 34 -14.31 17.19 -25.19
CA MET A 34 -14.00 16.00 -24.39
C MET A 34 -15.11 15.67 -23.39
N HIS A 35 -15.68 16.66 -22.70
CA HIS A 35 -16.83 16.47 -21.81
C HIS A 35 -17.99 15.77 -22.53
N LYS A 36 -18.38 16.25 -23.72
CA LYS A 36 -19.46 15.65 -24.52
C LYS A 36 -19.16 14.20 -24.90
N LEU A 37 -17.91 13.90 -25.28
CA LEU A 37 -17.49 12.54 -25.63
C LEU A 37 -17.51 11.59 -24.42
N LEU A 38 -17.09 12.06 -23.25
CA LEU A 38 -17.12 11.26 -22.01
C LEU A 38 -18.55 10.97 -21.54
N LEU A 39 -19.48 11.92 -21.68
CA LEU A 39 -20.91 11.68 -21.42
C LEU A 39 -21.48 10.62 -22.37
N LYS A 40 -21.12 10.69 -23.65
CA LYS A 40 -21.53 9.71 -24.67
C LYS A 40 -20.94 8.33 -24.39
N ALA A 41 -19.74 8.26 -23.83
CA ALA A 41 -19.10 7.03 -23.35
C ALA A 41 -19.70 6.50 -22.03
N LYS A 42 -20.73 7.16 -21.47
CA LYS A 42 -21.38 6.84 -20.19
C LYS A 42 -20.39 6.80 -19.01
N VAL A 43 -19.36 7.64 -19.06
CA VAL A 43 -18.47 7.86 -17.91
C VAL A 43 -19.25 8.60 -16.82
N ASP A 44 -18.96 8.30 -15.55
CA ASP A 44 -19.63 8.90 -14.41
C ASP A 44 -19.59 10.44 -14.47
N PRO A 45 -20.74 11.14 -14.38
CA PRO A 45 -20.79 12.61 -14.50
C PRO A 45 -19.95 13.36 -13.46
N ALA A 46 -19.84 12.85 -12.23
CA ALA A 46 -19.01 13.47 -11.20
C ALA A 46 -17.52 13.29 -11.49
N ALA A 47 -17.13 12.14 -12.05
CA ALA A 47 -15.79 11.91 -12.58
C ALA A 47 -15.43 12.88 -13.72
N ILE A 48 -16.35 13.09 -14.67
CA ILE A 48 -16.14 14.01 -15.79
C ILE A 48 -15.95 15.46 -15.30
N MET A 49 -16.77 15.92 -14.36
CA MET A 49 -16.64 17.28 -13.82
C MET A 49 -15.30 17.50 -13.11
N ARG A 50 -14.80 16.50 -12.37
CA ARG A 50 -13.48 16.55 -11.73
C ARG A 50 -12.35 16.60 -12.78
N LEU A 51 -12.42 15.76 -13.80
CA LEU A 51 -11.45 15.66 -14.89
C LEU A 51 -11.33 16.96 -15.69
N VAL A 52 -12.47 17.46 -16.18
CA VAL A 52 -12.53 18.63 -17.06
C VAL A 52 -12.32 19.92 -16.27
N GLY A 53 -12.87 20.00 -15.04
CA GLY A 53 -12.69 21.15 -14.16
C GLY A 53 -11.25 21.34 -13.70
N GLY A 54 -10.55 20.25 -13.40
CA GLY A 54 -9.13 20.26 -13.05
C GLY A 54 -8.17 20.30 -14.25
N ARG A 55 -8.69 20.19 -15.49
CA ARG A 55 -7.90 20.02 -16.72
C ARG A 55 -6.83 18.93 -16.58
N ASP A 56 -7.19 17.83 -15.93
CA ASP A 56 -6.25 16.76 -15.61
C ASP A 56 -6.03 15.84 -16.81
N VAL A 57 -4.96 16.12 -17.56
CA VAL A 57 -4.58 15.36 -18.76
C VAL A 57 -4.13 13.93 -18.39
N LYS A 58 -3.56 13.71 -17.20
CA LYS A 58 -3.07 12.39 -16.78
C LYS A 58 -4.25 11.47 -16.48
N GLU A 59 -5.21 11.93 -15.71
CA GLU A 59 -6.42 11.17 -15.41
C GLU A 59 -7.26 10.93 -16.68
N LEU A 60 -7.30 11.89 -17.60
CA LEU A 60 -7.98 11.74 -18.89
C LEU A 60 -7.37 10.60 -19.74
N LYS A 61 -6.03 10.46 -19.76
CA LYS A 61 -5.34 9.35 -20.44
C LYS A 61 -5.70 7.99 -19.83
N ARG A 62 -5.79 7.90 -18.50
CA ARG A 62 -6.19 6.66 -17.81
C ARG A 62 -7.61 6.26 -18.14
N VAL A 63 -8.54 7.22 -18.17
CA VAL A 63 -9.93 6.97 -18.58
C VAL A 63 -9.98 6.50 -20.03
N ALA A 64 -9.26 7.16 -20.95
CA ALA A 64 -9.22 6.73 -22.35
C ALA A 64 -8.66 5.31 -22.52
N ALA A 65 -7.66 4.91 -21.74
CA ALA A 65 -7.10 3.57 -21.76
C ALA A 65 -8.07 2.52 -21.20
N ARG A 66 -8.72 2.79 -20.05
CA ARG A 66 -9.80 1.94 -19.50
C ARG A 66 -10.93 1.72 -20.50
N LEU A 67 -11.29 2.75 -21.26
CA LEU A 67 -12.35 2.68 -22.26
C LEU A 67 -11.98 1.78 -23.47
N ARG A 68 -10.70 1.59 -23.78
CA ARG A 68 -10.25 0.70 -24.86
C ARG A 68 -10.30 -0.79 -24.51
N GLY A 69 -10.67 -1.15 -23.28
CA GLY A 69 -10.58 -2.53 -22.80
C GLY A 69 -9.14 -2.99 -22.57
N GLU A 70 -8.18 -2.06 -22.70
CA GLU A 70 -6.86 -2.19 -22.13
C GLU A 70 -7.07 -2.04 -20.63
N GLU A 71 -7.18 -3.17 -19.94
CA GLU A 71 -7.06 -3.24 -18.48
C GLU A 71 -5.64 -2.77 -18.19
N VAL A 72 -5.48 -1.44 -18.10
CA VAL A 72 -4.25 -0.81 -17.65
C VAL A 72 -4.05 -1.35 -16.25
N ALA A 73 -3.20 -2.37 -16.16
CA ALA A 73 -2.54 -2.76 -14.95
C ALA A 73 -2.18 -1.47 -14.22
N ASP A 74 -2.68 -1.36 -12.99
CA ASP A 74 -2.49 -0.23 -12.10
C ASP A 74 -1.00 0.10 -11.97
N ASP A 75 -0.49 0.98 -12.84
CA ASP A 75 0.70 1.76 -12.54
C ASP A 75 0.24 3.07 -11.90
N VAL A 76 0.12 2.93 -10.58
CA VAL A 76 0.02 3.94 -9.52
C VAL A 76 0.81 5.21 -9.82
N VAL A 77 0.18 6.40 -9.82
CA VAL A 77 0.70 7.64 -9.17
C VAL A 77 -0.45 8.67 -9.02
N ALA A 78 -1.03 8.78 -7.82
CA ALA A 78 -1.25 10.03 -7.06
C ALA A 78 -1.80 9.68 -5.65
N PRO A 79 -1.40 10.40 -4.58
CA PRO A 79 -1.20 9.80 -3.26
C PRO A 79 -2.40 9.97 -2.31
N ALA A 80 -2.82 8.89 -1.66
CA ALA A 80 -3.51 8.87 -0.36
C ALA A 80 -3.52 7.44 0.21
N PRO A 81 -3.50 7.31 1.54
CA PRO A 81 -2.36 6.83 2.31
C PRO A 81 -2.00 5.37 2.02
N THR A 82 -0.70 5.13 1.93
CA THR A 82 -0.04 3.84 1.86
C THR A 82 -0.54 2.88 2.95
N ALA A 83 -1.26 1.83 2.52
CA ALA A 83 -0.89 0.50 2.96
C ALA A 83 0.56 0.29 2.48
N VAL A 84 1.49 0.70 3.32
CA VAL A 84 2.94 0.53 3.14
C VAL A 84 3.21 -0.93 2.82
N ALA A 85 3.40 -1.23 1.53
CA ALA A 85 4.00 -2.48 1.10
C ALA A 85 5.43 -2.46 1.64
N VAL A 86 5.62 -3.10 2.78
CA VAL A 86 6.94 -3.19 3.41
C VAL A 86 7.76 -4.19 2.61
N ASP A 87 8.93 -3.78 2.14
CA ASP A 87 9.85 -4.68 1.46
C ASP A 87 10.20 -5.89 2.35
N ALA A 88 10.22 -7.08 1.76
CA ALA A 88 10.57 -8.32 2.46
C ALA A 88 11.95 -8.23 3.14
N SER A 89 12.90 -7.48 2.55
CA SER A 89 14.23 -7.23 3.14
C SER A 89 14.15 -6.43 4.45
N VAL A 90 13.25 -5.46 4.52
CA VAL A 90 13.00 -4.64 5.72
C VAL A 90 12.35 -5.49 6.81
N MET A 91 11.36 -6.32 6.44
CA MET A 91 10.73 -7.28 7.37
C MET A 91 11.76 -8.25 7.97
N GLN A 92 12.67 -8.79 7.15
CA GLN A 92 13.72 -9.71 7.60
C GLN A 92 14.70 -9.03 8.56
N SER A 93 15.09 -7.80 8.26
CA SER A 93 15.98 -7.00 9.10
C SER A 93 15.34 -6.69 10.47
N ALA A 94 14.07 -6.28 10.46
CA ALA A 94 13.29 -6.05 11.68
C ALA A 94 13.15 -7.31 12.52
N LEU A 95 12.80 -8.45 11.91
CA LEU A 95 12.68 -9.74 12.61
C LEU A 95 14.02 -10.18 13.24
N LYS A 96 15.14 -9.97 12.55
CA LYS A 96 16.48 -10.30 13.06
C LYS A 96 16.81 -9.48 14.30
N ILE A 97 16.50 -8.18 14.29
CA ILE A 97 16.73 -7.30 15.44
C ILE A 97 15.81 -7.66 16.60
N PHE A 98 14.54 -7.95 16.33
CA PHE A 98 13.60 -8.39 17.35
C PHE A 98 14.06 -9.67 18.04
N ARG A 99 14.45 -10.70 17.28
CA ARG A 99 15.01 -11.95 17.83
C ARG A 99 16.25 -11.71 18.70
N ARG A 100 17.14 -10.80 18.29
CA ARG A 100 18.32 -10.42 19.09
C ARG A 100 17.93 -9.74 20.39
N ARG A 101 16.96 -8.83 20.35
CA ARG A 101 16.48 -8.08 21.52
C ARG A 101 15.76 -8.98 22.52
N VAL A 102 14.92 -9.90 22.04
CA VAL A 102 14.24 -10.91 22.90
C VAL A 102 15.28 -11.77 23.63
N LYS A 103 16.28 -12.30 22.92
CA LYS A 103 17.37 -13.08 23.54
C LYS A 103 18.14 -12.28 24.59
N PHE A 104 18.44 -11.02 24.30
CA PHE A 104 19.14 -10.16 25.25
C PHE A 104 18.30 -9.88 26.50
N ALA A 105 16.99 -9.67 26.34
CA ALA A 105 16.07 -9.49 27.46
C ALA A 105 15.95 -10.76 28.33
N GLN A 106 15.91 -11.95 27.70
CA GLN A 106 15.95 -13.24 28.42
C GLN A 106 17.22 -13.38 29.27
N LEU A 107 18.40 -13.07 28.69
CA LEU A 107 19.67 -13.12 29.42
C LEU A 107 19.74 -12.10 30.57
N ASP A 108 19.18 -10.90 30.42
CA ASP A 108 19.12 -9.89 31.49
C ASP A 108 18.22 -10.34 32.64
N ALA A 109 17.07 -10.94 32.33
CA ALA A 109 16.18 -11.53 33.32
C ALA A 109 16.81 -12.71 34.05
N GLU A 110 17.46 -13.63 33.33
CA GLU A 110 18.21 -14.74 33.92
C GLU A 110 19.35 -14.24 34.81
N SER A 111 20.07 -13.19 34.40
CA SER A 111 21.14 -12.58 35.20
C SER A 111 20.60 -11.94 36.50
N LYS A 112 19.43 -11.29 36.45
CA LYS A 112 18.79 -10.69 37.63
C LYS A 112 18.15 -11.72 38.57
N LEU A 113 17.73 -12.87 38.06
CA LEU A 113 17.18 -13.97 38.84
C LEU A 113 18.24 -14.72 39.68
N GLY A 114 19.51 -14.31 39.62
CA GLY A 114 20.63 -14.84 40.40
C GLY A 114 20.64 -14.52 41.90
N VAL A 115 19.49 -14.40 42.58
CA VAL A 115 19.45 -14.19 44.04
C VAL A 115 18.23 -14.86 44.68
N GLY A 116 18.46 -16.02 45.31
CA GLY A 116 17.54 -16.61 46.29
C GLY A 116 17.21 -18.10 46.05
N PRO A 117 17.60 -19.03 46.94
CA PRO A 117 17.33 -20.47 46.82
C PRO A 117 15.85 -20.89 47.00
N MET A 118 14.89 -19.96 46.88
CA MET A 118 13.46 -20.20 47.16
C MET A 118 12.52 -19.91 45.98
N SER A 119 13.02 -19.47 44.82
CA SER A 119 12.19 -19.17 43.64
C SER A 119 12.01 -20.39 42.75
N GLY A 120 11.52 -21.49 43.32
CA GLY A 120 11.12 -22.67 42.55
C GLY A 120 9.79 -22.42 41.86
N GLY A 121 9.77 -22.36 40.52
CA GLY A 121 8.57 -22.80 39.79
C GLY A 121 8.03 -21.94 38.64
N SER A 122 8.65 -20.85 38.20
CA SER A 122 8.21 -20.22 36.95
C SER A 122 9.36 -19.64 36.15
N GLN A 123 9.85 -20.43 35.20
CA GLN A 123 10.65 -19.95 34.08
C GLN A 123 9.75 -19.08 33.19
N HIS A 124 9.54 -17.83 33.58
CA HIS A 124 8.91 -16.85 32.70
C HIS A 124 9.90 -16.52 31.58
N LYS A 125 9.90 -17.34 30.52
CA LYS A 125 10.66 -17.05 29.32
C LYS A 125 10.06 -15.79 28.71
N ILE A 126 10.85 -14.72 28.64
CA ILE A 126 10.42 -13.45 28.02
C ILE A 126 10.32 -13.70 26.52
N ASP A 127 9.11 -14.03 26.03
CA ASP A 127 8.84 -14.25 24.60
C ASP A 127 8.05 -13.09 23.95
N ALA A 128 7.62 -12.10 24.75
CA ALA A 128 6.95 -10.89 24.29
C ALA A 128 7.72 -9.61 24.69
N MET A 129 7.85 -8.65 23.77
CA MET A 129 8.48 -7.35 24.06
C MET A 129 7.93 -6.21 23.19
N ILE A 130 8.13 -4.97 23.66
CA ILE A 130 7.87 -3.77 22.86
C ILE A 130 8.90 -3.69 21.73
N PRO A 131 8.47 -3.49 20.48
CA PRO A 131 9.37 -3.47 19.35
C PRO A 131 10.24 -2.21 19.38
N PRO A 132 11.49 -2.29 18.90
CA PRO A 132 12.37 -1.14 18.84
C PRO A 132 11.84 -0.09 17.86
N ARG A 133 12.03 1.19 18.22
CA ARG A 133 11.63 2.36 17.41
C ARG A 133 12.45 2.56 16.13
N GLU A 134 13.42 1.69 15.88
CA GLU A 134 14.29 1.70 14.69
C GLU A 134 13.53 1.32 13.41
N PHE A 135 12.44 0.54 13.55
CA PHE A 135 11.51 0.25 12.46
C PHE A 135 10.13 0.82 12.79
N PRO A 136 9.43 1.39 11.79
CA PRO A 136 8.11 1.94 11.99
C PRO A 136 7.08 0.85 12.32
N MET A 137 6.01 1.21 13.04
CA MET A 137 4.99 0.29 13.55
C MET A 137 4.42 -0.65 12.48
N HIS A 138 4.24 -0.11 11.27
CA HIS A 138 3.67 -0.84 10.15
C HIS A 138 4.51 -2.03 9.67
N VAL A 139 5.84 -2.03 9.89
CA VAL A 139 6.71 -3.18 9.60
C VAL A 139 6.41 -4.34 10.54
N TRP A 140 6.14 -4.02 11.81
CA TRP A 140 5.78 -4.99 12.83
C TRP A 140 4.39 -5.56 12.59
N GLU A 141 3.42 -4.72 12.23
CA GLU A 141 2.08 -5.16 11.81
C GLU A 141 2.17 -6.07 10.57
N ALA A 142 3.00 -5.73 9.59
CA ALA A 142 3.20 -6.57 8.41
C ALA A 142 3.84 -7.94 8.75
N LEU A 143 4.75 -7.99 9.74
CA LEU A 143 5.29 -9.25 10.28
C LEU A 143 4.23 -10.07 11.03
N VAL A 144 3.26 -9.42 11.68
CA VAL A 144 2.10 -10.08 12.30
C VAL A 144 1.19 -10.67 11.23
N HIS A 145 0.89 -9.90 10.18
CA HIS A 145 0.13 -10.38 9.03
C HIS A 145 0.84 -11.54 8.30
N ALA A 146 2.16 -11.52 8.23
CA ALA A 146 2.97 -12.61 7.69
C ALA A 146 3.07 -13.85 8.63
N GLY A 147 2.45 -13.80 9.82
CA GLY A 147 2.45 -14.89 10.78
C GLY A 147 3.77 -15.11 11.51
N LYS A 148 4.74 -14.20 11.39
CA LYS A 148 6.06 -14.31 12.05
C LYS A 148 6.03 -13.77 13.49
N LEU A 149 5.14 -12.81 13.75
CA LEU A 149 4.92 -12.21 15.06
C LEU A 149 3.44 -12.32 15.45
N ARG A 150 3.17 -12.26 16.74
CA ARG A 150 1.81 -12.16 17.29
C ARG A 150 1.73 -10.89 18.14
N ARG A 151 0.60 -10.19 18.07
CA ARG A 151 0.33 -9.04 18.93
C ARG A 151 -0.36 -9.52 20.21
N GLU A 152 0.26 -9.28 21.36
CA GLU A 152 -0.23 -9.73 22.67
C GLU A 152 -1.10 -8.68 23.38
N GLY A 153 -1.04 -7.41 22.94
CA GLY A 153 -1.75 -6.29 23.57
C GLY A 153 -0.79 -5.15 23.96
N GLU A 154 -1.31 -3.94 24.18
CA GLU A 154 -0.55 -2.76 24.64
C GLU A 154 0.73 -2.40 23.84
N GLY A 155 0.84 -2.85 22.60
CA GLY A 155 2.03 -2.65 21.76
C GLY A 155 3.14 -3.68 21.98
N PHE A 156 2.87 -4.76 22.70
CA PHE A 156 3.74 -5.92 22.81
C PHE A 156 3.53 -6.89 21.65
N TYR A 157 4.65 -7.42 21.17
CA TYR A 157 4.70 -8.43 20.14
C TYR A 157 5.43 -9.65 20.70
N SER A 158 5.00 -10.85 20.31
CA SER A 158 5.63 -12.13 20.65
C SER A 158 6.10 -12.85 19.39
N LEU A 159 7.16 -13.65 19.51
CA LEU A 159 7.58 -14.55 18.43
C LEU A 159 6.55 -15.68 18.30
N VAL A 160 6.03 -15.90 17.10
CA VAL A 160 5.29 -17.13 16.80
C VAL A 160 6.30 -18.22 16.48
N ASP A 161 6.22 -19.34 17.19
CA ASP A 161 7.17 -20.44 17.06
C ASP A 161 7.25 -20.97 15.61
N ASP A 162 8.44 -21.41 15.21
CA ASP A 162 8.93 -21.63 13.84
C ASP A 162 8.34 -22.87 13.17
N ASN A 163 7.02 -23.06 13.24
CA ASN A 163 6.32 -24.13 12.54
C ASN A 163 5.31 -23.61 11.49
N SER A 164 5.22 -22.29 11.32
CA SER A 164 4.45 -21.70 10.23
C SER A 164 5.29 -21.70 8.95
N GLN A 165 5.10 -22.71 8.09
CA GLN A 165 5.53 -22.73 6.70
C GLN A 165 4.98 -21.49 5.97
N VAL A 166 5.70 -20.38 6.05
CA VAL A 166 5.47 -19.22 5.19
C VAL A 166 6.79 -18.95 4.50
N HIS A 167 6.89 -19.52 3.29
CA HIS A 167 7.92 -19.20 2.32
C HIS A 167 7.63 -17.79 1.79
N TRP A 168 8.67 -16.98 1.72
CA TRP A 168 8.66 -15.62 1.21
C TRP A 168 8.50 -15.58 -0.31
#